data_AF-A0A2M8LHW1-F1
#
_entry.id   AF-A0A2M8LHW1-F1
#
_cell.length_a   1.000
_cell.length_b   1.000
_cell.length_c   1.000
_cell.angle_alpha   90.00
_cell.angle_beta   90.00
_cell.angle_gamma   90.00
#
_symmetry.space_group_name_H-M   'P 1'
#
loop_
_entity.id
_entity.type
_entity.pdbx_description
1 polymer ?
#
loop_
_entity_poly.entity_id
_entity_poly.type
_entity_poly.pdbx_seq_one_letter_code
_entity_poly.pdbx_strand_id
1 'polypeptide(L)'
;MSQKQEQIYLGIIGLLILIISILGGWYLTRSNISLLPSSDPVAQNLPREETTLPSVESFSVPEGPSIRDTPLVNAPNYIYLFTHTEDPFNHELSEDRWWRVGSMLESIASTFPSSNISWTIEFMGSDAKTISDRNPETGTVDYLLSLKEQGLVEFGYHAHHDPTYMNRPQNSLSTSPSYEETYEALWSWITCEKDPLYGGCVAERGGGLEAVLSAFGEVEIVTGLGIGTGVQYERSAGSQAVRELLPNRWLGFGIPDHGAVASNKEITTAKLSLMELLTPTHETSSSTFWMDNAIRINDDAPLENLNINKLTEGARLVEASLSSLDGTRPHVLNAGIADKFLYSVDKTSPTVWGYAHPESPELPSISIKPTKDIEKGYKLTQEALEYLAQLVSNDSTKSFVDSQDVVDLFTSEDYWNVTEEELKQMALWILNEWGNTPPNLVYDGEDFYSLSDAFALLHEGLQGSYPAEGIVSMVYGPWSLKKNSSSEIEISTEDFSTLLRGNLYTDNQIQETYKVGNQTLTSTQVLYAMSYLFVLGQEGVSMDRITIPQTQSAPLTYGILEDLGCTDCLDTAWSLKPARFQD
;
A
#
# COMPACT_ATOMS: atom_id res chain seq x y z
N MET A 1 -30.50 34.34 27.83
CA MET A 1 -31.58 33.47 27.30
C MET A 1 -32.78 33.60 28.22
N SER A 2 -34.00 33.74 27.69
CA SER A 2 -35.19 33.94 28.51
C SER A 2 -35.68 32.62 29.11
N GLN A 3 -36.34 32.66 30.26
CA GLN A 3 -36.97 31.51 30.93
C GLN A 3 -37.89 30.66 30.03
N LYS A 4 -38.35 31.21 28.89
CA LYS A 4 -39.11 30.48 27.88
C LYS A 4 -38.26 29.54 27.00
N GLN A 5 -36.97 29.82 26.80
CA GLN A 5 -36.09 28.94 26.00
C GLN A 5 -35.66 27.69 26.80
N GLU A 6 -35.56 27.80 28.12
CA GLU A 6 -35.13 26.69 28.98
C GLU A 6 -36.23 25.61 29.12
N GLN A 7 -37.51 26.01 29.11
CA GLN A 7 -38.63 25.05 29.13
C GLN A 7 -38.82 24.31 27.79
N ILE A 8 -38.45 24.92 26.66
CA ILE A 8 -38.51 24.26 25.35
C ILE A 8 -37.40 23.22 25.22
N TYR A 9 -36.19 23.52 25.72
CA TYR A 9 -35.07 22.57 25.71
C TYR A 9 -35.33 21.33 26.57
N LEU A 10 -35.89 21.50 27.76
CA LEU A 10 -36.24 20.36 28.63
C LEU A 10 -37.40 19.52 28.06
N GLY A 11 -38.33 20.13 27.32
CA GLY A 11 -39.40 19.41 26.62
C GLY A 11 -38.91 18.55 25.46
N ILE A 12 -37.91 19.03 24.70
CA ILE A 12 -37.33 18.31 23.55
C ILE A 12 -36.49 17.11 24.04
N ILE A 13 -35.72 17.27 25.11
CA ILE A 13 -34.93 16.18 25.70
C ILE A 13 -35.83 15.08 26.26
N GLY A 14 -36.95 15.44 26.91
CA GLY A 14 -37.93 14.47 27.39
C GLY A 14 -38.61 13.66 26.28
N LEU A 15 -38.85 14.28 25.11
CA LEU A 15 -39.44 13.61 23.96
C LEU A 15 -38.46 12.63 23.28
N LEU A 16 -37.17 12.99 23.21
CA LEU A 16 -36.12 12.15 22.64
C LEU A 16 -35.87 10.87 23.47
N ILE A 17 -35.90 10.96 24.80
CA ILE A 17 -35.74 9.80 25.69
C ILE A 17 -36.93 8.84 25.58
N LEU A 18 -38.14 9.35 25.34
CA LEU A 18 -39.34 8.53 25.14
C LEU A 18 -39.31 7.80 23.79
N ILE A 19 -38.80 8.44 22.73
CA ILE A 19 -38.69 7.84 21.38
C ILE A 19 -37.63 6.72 21.37
N ILE A 20 -36.50 6.91 22.05
CA ILE A 20 -35.45 5.88 22.16
C ILE A 20 -35.96 4.66 22.95
N SER A 21 -36.79 4.87 23.97
CA SER A 21 -37.39 3.78 24.76
C SER A 21 -38.43 2.96 23.99
N ILE A 22 -39.14 3.57 23.03
CA ILE A 22 -40.15 2.90 22.20
C ILE A 22 -39.48 2.15 21.04
N LEU A 23 -38.39 2.66 20.48
CA LEU A 23 -37.65 2.00 19.39
C LEU A 23 -36.77 0.84 19.88
N GLY A 24 -36.23 0.89 21.10
CA GLY A 24 -35.47 -0.21 21.70
C GLY A 24 -36.31 -1.46 22.03
N GLY A 25 -37.63 -1.32 22.13
CA GLY A 25 -38.56 -2.42 22.45
C GLY A 25 -39.04 -3.25 21.26
N TRP A 26 -38.69 -2.89 20.02
CA TRP A 26 -39.21 -3.53 18.81
C TRP A 26 -38.22 -4.47 18.11
N TYR A 27 -37.00 -4.61 18.61
CA TYR A 27 -35.96 -5.46 17.98
C TYR A 27 -35.81 -6.87 18.59
N LEU A 28 -36.62 -7.22 19.59
CA LEU A 28 -36.67 -8.57 20.16
C LEU A 28 -38.03 -9.19 19.89
N THR A 29 -38.20 -9.80 18.71
CA THR A 29 -39.02 -11.00 18.43
C THR A 29 -39.24 -11.15 16.92
N ARG A 30 -38.47 -12.02 16.26
CA ARG A 30 -38.92 -12.81 15.09
C ARG A 30 -37.83 -13.79 14.65
N SER A 31 -37.93 -15.02 15.15
CA SER A 31 -37.36 -16.21 14.49
C SER A 31 -38.41 -17.32 14.58
N ASN A 32 -39.16 -17.46 13.50
CA ASN A 32 -40.06 -18.58 13.22
C ASN A 32 -39.65 -19.11 11.84
N ILE A 33 -38.92 -20.21 11.79
CA ILE A 33 -38.75 -21.02 10.58
C ILE A 33 -39.04 -22.48 10.93
N SER A 34 -40.12 -22.95 10.30
CA SER A 34 -40.56 -24.29 9.91
C SER A 34 -39.86 -25.56 10.41
N LEU A 35 -40.68 -26.40 11.02
CA LEU A 35 -40.59 -27.85 11.18
C LEU A 35 -40.64 -28.61 9.83
N LEU A 36 -39.87 -29.70 9.71
CA LEU A 36 -40.17 -31.05 9.16
C LEU A 36 -38.85 -31.82 8.91
N PRO A 37 -38.86 -33.16 8.74
CA PRO A 37 -39.01 -34.20 9.76
C PRO A 37 -37.67 -34.96 10.04
N SER A 38 -37.63 -35.60 11.20
CA SER A 38 -36.55 -36.48 11.67
C SER A 38 -36.34 -37.73 10.79
N SER A 39 -35.10 -37.97 10.38
CA SER A 39 -34.61 -39.30 10.02
C SER A 39 -33.40 -39.62 10.89
N ASP A 40 -33.59 -40.53 11.85
CA ASP A 40 -32.52 -41.11 12.66
C ASP A 40 -31.50 -41.86 11.78
N PRO A 41 -30.19 -41.65 11.98
CA PRO A 41 -29.21 -42.69 11.72
C PRO A 41 -28.89 -43.41 13.04
N VAL A 42 -29.13 -44.70 13.00
CA VAL A 42 -28.73 -45.71 13.99
C VAL A 42 -27.26 -45.52 14.37
N ALA A 43 -26.99 -45.18 15.63
CA ALA A 43 -25.67 -45.20 16.23
C ALA A 43 -25.14 -46.65 16.27
N GLN A 44 -24.20 -46.97 15.39
CA GLN A 44 -23.34 -48.13 15.57
C GLN A 44 -22.22 -47.75 16.54
N ASN A 45 -22.32 -48.26 17.76
CA ASN A 45 -21.24 -48.26 18.75
C ASN A 45 -20.03 -49.03 18.18
N LEU A 46 -19.05 -48.32 17.64
CA LEU A 46 -17.70 -48.83 17.49
C LEU A 46 -16.90 -48.48 18.76
N PRO A 47 -16.10 -49.41 19.31
CA PRO A 47 -15.29 -49.14 20.48
C PRO A 47 -14.28 -48.03 20.16
N ARG A 48 -14.33 -46.96 20.95
CA ARG A 48 -13.32 -45.90 20.96
C ARG A 48 -12.06 -46.51 21.58
N GLU A 49 -11.08 -46.87 20.75
CA GLU A 49 -9.73 -47.11 21.24
C GLU A 49 -9.21 -45.79 21.81
N GLU A 50 -9.15 -45.69 23.14
CA GLU A 50 -8.35 -44.69 23.83
C GLU A 50 -6.87 -44.98 23.54
N THR A 51 -6.38 -44.51 22.40
CA THR A 51 -4.96 -44.26 22.24
C THR A 51 -4.60 -43.11 23.16
N THR A 52 -4.10 -43.45 24.34
CA THR A 52 -3.36 -42.53 25.21
C THR A 52 -2.21 -41.94 24.38
N LEU A 53 -2.37 -40.70 23.95
CA LEU A 53 -1.30 -39.92 23.35
C LEU A 53 -0.16 -39.82 24.36
N PRO A 54 1.10 -40.08 23.96
CA PRO A 54 2.22 -39.93 24.86
C PRO A 54 2.28 -38.48 25.36
N SER A 55 2.31 -38.29 26.68
CA SER A 55 2.70 -37.01 27.27
C SER A 55 4.18 -36.80 26.97
N VAL A 56 4.47 -36.07 25.90
CA VAL A 56 5.85 -35.76 25.49
C VAL A 56 6.35 -34.63 26.38
N GLU A 57 7.35 -34.89 27.23
CA GLU A 57 7.95 -33.91 28.14
C GLU A 57 8.72 -32.77 27.43
N SER A 58 8.87 -32.80 26.10
CA SER A 58 9.34 -31.66 25.30
C SER A 58 9.06 -31.86 23.81
N PHE A 59 8.21 -31.02 23.22
CA PHE A 59 8.05 -30.93 21.76
C PHE A 59 9.23 -30.13 21.17
N SER A 60 9.95 -30.72 20.20
CA SER A 60 10.95 -30.00 19.41
C SER A 60 10.32 -29.52 18.13
N VAL A 61 10.38 -28.22 17.86
CA VAL A 61 9.91 -27.65 16.60
C VAL A 61 10.73 -28.26 15.45
N PRO A 62 10.09 -28.78 14.39
CA PRO A 62 10.79 -29.21 13.17
C PRO A 62 11.55 -28.06 12.50
N GLU A 63 12.53 -28.38 11.66
CA GLU A 63 13.18 -27.36 10.82
C GLU A 63 12.16 -26.75 9.84
N GLY A 64 12.24 -25.43 9.68
CA GLY A 64 11.43 -24.70 8.70
C GLY A 64 12.08 -24.64 7.32
N PRO A 65 11.43 -23.96 6.36
CA PRO A 65 12.01 -23.75 5.04
C PRO A 65 13.27 -22.89 5.13
N SER A 66 14.11 -22.92 4.09
CA SER A 66 15.32 -22.11 3.99
C SER A 66 15.30 -21.33 2.69
N ILE A 67 15.66 -20.04 2.76
CA ILE A 67 15.76 -19.19 1.58
C ILE A 67 16.88 -19.69 0.68
N ARG A 68 16.58 -19.85 -0.60
CA ARG A 68 17.55 -20.16 -1.64
C ARG A 68 17.68 -18.96 -2.55
N ASP A 69 18.91 -18.46 -2.67
CA ASP A 69 19.22 -17.36 -3.57
C ASP A 69 20.01 -17.86 -4.77
N THR A 70 19.39 -17.79 -5.96
CA THR A 70 20.02 -18.20 -7.22
C THR A 70 19.91 -17.06 -8.22
N PRO A 71 21.04 -16.52 -8.72
CA PRO A 71 21.01 -15.51 -9.78
C PRO A 71 20.24 -15.99 -11.00
N LEU A 72 19.34 -15.15 -11.48
CA LEU A 72 18.60 -15.42 -12.70
C LEU A 72 19.49 -15.22 -13.93
N VAL A 73 19.00 -15.68 -15.08
CA VAL A 73 19.66 -15.48 -16.37
C VAL A 73 18.69 -14.78 -17.29
N ASN A 74 19.10 -13.63 -17.83
CA ASN A 74 18.28 -12.78 -18.70
C ASN A 74 16.99 -12.30 -18.00
N ALA A 75 17.10 -11.91 -16.73
CA ALA A 75 15.96 -11.41 -15.97
C ALA A 75 15.29 -10.19 -16.65
N PRO A 76 13.96 -10.15 -16.71
CA PRO A 76 13.22 -9.09 -17.39
C PRO A 76 13.28 -7.77 -16.62
N ASN A 77 13.31 -6.64 -17.35
CA ASN A 77 13.23 -5.30 -16.77
C ASN A 77 12.07 -4.55 -17.38
N TYR A 78 11.22 -4.04 -16.52
CA TYR A 78 9.98 -3.38 -16.87
C TYR A 78 10.15 -1.87 -16.68
N ILE A 79 9.60 -1.08 -17.59
CA ILE A 79 9.68 0.37 -17.58
C ILE A 79 8.26 0.91 -17.36
N TYR A 80 8.06 1.55 -16.21
CA TYR A 80 6.79 2.19 -15.87
C TYR A 80 6.93 3.70 -16.13
N LEU A 81 6.22 4.22 -17.13
CA LEU A 81 6.25 5.63 -17.47
C LEU A 81 5.19 6.39 -16.68
N PHE A 82 5.59 7.46 -15.99
CA PHE A 82 4.65 8.21 -15.16
C PHE A 82 4.86 9.73 -15.20
N THR A 83 3.86 10.46 -14.72
CA THR A 83 4.02 11.85 -14.31
C THR A 83 3.09 12.17 -13.13
N HIS A 84 3.52 13.08 -12.26
CA HIS A 84 2.61 13.76 -11.33
C HIS A 84 2.20 15.11 -11.92
N THR A 85 0.91 15.44 -11.85
CA THR A 85 0.49 16.81 -12.10
C THR A 85 0.68 17.62 -10.83
N GLU A 86 1.35 18.76 -10.96
CA GLU A 86 1.60 19.67 -9.85
C GLU A 86 1.65 21.11 -10.37
N ASP A 87 0.56 21.55 -11.02
CA ASP A 87 0.38 22.95 -11.41
C ASP A 87 -1.07 23.30 -11.77
N PRO A 88 -1.90 23.61 -10.75
CA PRO A 88 -3.29 24.00 -10.95
C PRO A 88 -3.44 25.48 -11.29
N PHE A 89 -2.36 26.17 -11.68
CA PHE A 89 -2.38 27.62 -11.89
C PHE A 89 -1.97 28.03 -13.30
N ASN A 90 -0.96 27.39 -13.88
CA ASN A 90 -0.43 27.74 -15.20
C ASN A 90 -1.03 26.81 -16.27
N HIS A 91 -2.35 26.85 -16.40
CA HIS A 91 -3.13 25.87 -17.17
C HIS A 91 -2.64 25.66 -18.60
N GLU A 92 -2.36 26.74 -19.34
CA GLU A 92 -1.89 26.63 -20.73
C GLU A 92 -0.54 25.92 -20.84
N LEU A 93 0.38 26.16 -19.89
CA LEU A 93 1.69 25.49 -19.85
C LEU A 93 1.56 24.02 -19.42
N SER A 94 0.66 23.73 -18.48
CA SER A 94 0.34 22.36 -18.08
C SER A 94 -0.28 21.56 -19.22
N GLU A 95 -1.29 22.11 -19.88
CA GLU A 95 -2.00 21.44 -20.98
C GLU A 95 -1.11 21.23 -22.22
N ASP A 96 -0.18 22.16 -22.53
CA ASP A 96 0.81 21.99 -23.61
C ASP A 96 1.65 20.71 -23.43
N ARG A 97 1.99 20.34 -22.19
CA ARG A 97 2.72 19.09 -21.90
C ARG A 97 1.91 17.86 -22.32
N TRP A 98 0.62 17.85 -22.01
CA TRP A 98 -0.27 16.72 -22.29
C TRP A 98 -0.44 16.51 -23.78
N TRP A 99 -0.69 17.60 -24.53
CA TRP A 99 -0.78 17.56 -25.98
C TRP A 99 0.50 17.04 -26.62
N ARG A 100 1.65 17.63 -26.28
CA ARG A 100 2.92 17.30 -26.91
C ARG A 100 3.39 15.89 -26.58
N VAL A 101 3.31 15.48 -25.31
CA VAL A 101 3.75 14.14 -24.89
C VAL A 101 2.78 13.08 -25.41
N GLY A 102 1.47 13.33 -25.39
CA GLY A 102 0.48 12.43 -26.00
C GLY A 102 0.77 12.19 -27.49
N SER A 103 1.08 13.24 -28.26
CA SER A 103 1.40 13.08 -29.69
C SER A 103 2.73 12.37 -29.93
N MET A 104 3.70 12.50 -29.00
CA MET A 104 4.93 11.69 -29.04
C MET A 104 4.60 10.21 -28.86
N LEU A 105 3.73 9.86 -27.90
CA LEU A 105 3.33 8.47 -27.66
C LEU A 105 2.61 7.87 -28.87
N GLU A 106 1.66 8.59 -29.48
CA GLU A 106 0.98 8.13 -30.71
C GLU A 106 1.98 7.85 -31.85
N SER A 107 2.95 8.77 -32.05
CA SER A 107 3.99 8.61 -33.07
C SER A 107 4.90 7.41 -32.78
N ILE A 108 5.27 7.22 -31.52
CA ILE A 108 6.14 6.13 -31.08
C ILE A 108 5.42 4.79 -31.18
N ALA A 109 4.19 4.68 -30.70
CA ALA A 109 3.38 3.47 -30.81
C ALA A 109 3.13 3.08 -32.29
N SER A 110 2.95 4.06 -33.18
CA SER A 110 2.83 3.80 -34.62
C SER A 110 4.15 3.30 -35.25
N THR A 111 5.29 3.82 -34.79
CA THR A 111 6.63 3.46 -35.31
C THR A 111 7.11 2.12 -34.74
N PHE A 112 6.80 1.85 -33.47
CA PHE A 112 7.21 0.70 -32.69
C PHE A 112 5.98 0.01 -32.07
N PRO A 113 5.09 -0.59 -32.89
CA PRO A 113 3.83 -1.15 -32.39
C PRO A 113 4.00 -2.33 -31.43
N SER A 114 5.17 -2.96 -31.39
CA SER A 114 5.51 -4.01 -30.44
C SER A 114 6.04 -3.49 -29.10
N SER A 115 6.22 -2.18 -28.92
CA SER A 115 6.73 -1.63 -27.66
C SER A 115 5.70 -1.68 -26.54
N ASN A 116 4.40 -1.67 -26.88
CA ASN A 116 3.29 -1.54 -25.93
C ASN A 116 3.48 -0.36 -24.96
N ILE A 117 4.01 0.76 -25.46
CA ILE A 117 4.24 1.94 -24.63
C ILE A 117 2.93 2.48 -24.05
N SER A 118 2.90 2.63 -22.73
CA SER A 118 1.81 3.23 -21.97
C SER A 118 2.36 4.30 -21.03
N TRP A 119 1.53 5.26 -20.64
CA TRP A 119 1.91 6.36 -19.76
C TRP A 119 0.85 6.62 -18.69
N THR A 120 1.26 6.58 -17.43
CA THR A 120 0.40 6.88 -16.30
C THR A 120 0.45 8.35 -15.93
N ILE A 121 -0.72 9.02 -15.94
CA ILE A 121 -0.84 10.41 -15.52
C ILE A 121 -1.53 10.47 -14.17
N GLU A 122 -0.78 10.84 -13.13
CA GLU A 122 -1.32 10.99 -11.79
C GLU A 122 -1.74 12.43 -11.53
N PHE A 123 -3.03 12.67 -11.53
CA PHE A 123 -3.58 14.00 -11.34
C PHE A 123 -3.68 14.36 -9.86
N MET A 124 -3.25 15.57 -9.52
CA MET A 124 -3.80 16.26 -8.35
C MET A 124 -5.29 16.55 -8.57
N GLY A 125 -6.05 16.55 -7.47
CA GLY A 125 -7.49 16.82 -7.50
C GLY A 125 -7.85 18.17 -8.13
N SER A 126 -7.15 19.22 -7.71
CA SER A 126 -7.32 20.56 -8.27
C SER A 126 -6.97 20.61 -9.76
N ASP A 127 -5.91 19.92 -10.20
CA ASP A 127 -5.54 19.84 -11.62
C ASP A 127 -6.63 19.16 -12.45
N ALA A 128 -7.12 17.99 -12.01
CA ALA A 128 -8.20 17.26 -12.68
C ALA A 128 -9.47 18.10 -12.81
N LYS A 129 -9.86 18.79 -11.74
CA LYS A 129 -11.02 19.68 -11.76
C LYS A 129 -10.83 20.82 -12.76
N THR A 130 -9.69 21.50 -12.68
CA THR A 130 -9.36 22.64 -13.52
C THR A 130 -9.37 22.30 -15.02
N ILE A 131 -8.73 21.20 -15.42
CA ILE A 131 -8.70 20.79 -16.84
C ILE A 131 -10.07 20.29 -17.30
N SER A 132 -10.85 19.66 -16.43
CA SER A 132 -12.24 19.27 -16.72
C SER A 132 -13.13 20.49 -16.95
N ASP A 133 -13.03 21.51 -16.09
CA ASP A 133 -13.82 22.75 -16.22
C ASP A 133 -13.47 23.52 -17.52
N ARG A 134 -12.21 23.42 -17.98
CA ARG A 134 -11.71 24.04 -19.22
C ARG A 134 -11.91 23.18 -20.48
N ASN A 135 -12.25 21.90 -20.34
CA ASN A 135 -12.38 20.96 -21.45
C ASN A 135 -13.31 21.45 -22.59
N PRO A 136 -14.45 22.13 -22.33
CA PRO A 136 -15.27 22.68 -23.42
C PRO A 136 -14.55 23.67 -24.34
N GLU A 137 -13.47 24.30 -23.86
CA GLU A 137 -12.66 25.26 -24.60
C GLU A 137 -11.39 24.61 -25.19
N THR A 138 -10.76 23.69 -24.45
CA THR A 138 -9.43 23.15 -24.80
C THR A 138 -9.46 21.74 -25.38
N GLY A 139 -10.50 20.95 -25.11
CA GLY A 139 -10.63 19.55 -25.54
C GLY A 139 -9.58 18.61 -24.93
N THR A 140 -8.85 19.04 -23.89
CA THR A 140 -7.72 18.29 -23.33
C THR A 140 -8.16 16.99 -22.64
N VAL A 141 -9.30 16.99 -21.92
CA VAL A 141 -9.82 15.76 -21.29
C VAL A 141 -10.28 14.78 -22.37
N ASP A 142 -11.00 15.26 -23.38
CA ASP A 142 -11.47 14.42 -24.49
C ASP A 142 -10.28 13.76 -25.23
N TYR A 143 -9.21 14.53 -25.43
CA TYR A 143 -7.97 14.02 -26.03
C TYR A 143 -7.30 12.95 -25.15
N LEU A 144 -7.11 13.21 -23.86
CA LEU A 144 -6.51 12.24 -22.94
C LEU A 144 -7.34 10.95 -22.85
N LEU A 145 -8.68 11.06 -22.80
CA LEU A 145 -9.56 9.90 -22.86
C LEU A 145 -9.43 9.12 -24.17
N SER A 146 -9.23 9.82 -25.30
CA SER A 146 -8.96 9.15 -26.59
C SER A 146 -7.61 8.41 -26.62
N LEU A 147 -6.60 8.87 -25.86
CA LEU A 147 -5.34 8.16 -25.69
C LEU A 147 -5.51 6.93 -24.79
N LYS A 148 -6.34 7.03 -23.74
CA LYS A 148 -6.73 5.89 -22.90
C LYS A 148 -7.44 4.80 -23.72
N GLU A 149 -8.38 5.18 -24.59
CA GLU A 149 -9.05 4.23 -25.51
C GLU A 149 -8.07 3.51 -26.46
N GLN A 150 -6.93 4.12 -26.76
CA GLN A 150 -5.86 3.55 -27.58
C GLN A 150 -4.86 2.69 -26.77
N GLY A 151 -5.01 2.62 -25.43
CA GLY A 151 -4.08 1.92 -24.54
C GLY A 151 -2.76 2.67 -24.32
N LEU A 152 -2.70 3.98 -24.61
CA LEU A 152 -1.47 4.78 -24.48
C LEU A 152 -1.39 5.52 -23.14
N VAL A 153 -2.52 5.69 -22.45
CA VAL A 153 -2.61 6.45 -21.20
C VAL A 153 -3.51 5.73 -20.19
N GLU A 154 -3.08 5.76 -18.93
CA GLU A 154 -3.92 5.46 -17.78
C GLU A 154 -3.84 6.58 -16.75
N PHE A 155 -4.74 6.57 -15.76
CA PHE A 155 -4.91 7.69 -14.84
C PHE A 155 -4.75 7.27 -13.40
N GLY A 156 -4.07 8.12 -12.63
CA GLY A 156 -3.88 7.97 -11.19
C GLY A 156 -4.27 9.22 -10.42
N TYR A 157 -4.25 9.11 -9.09
CA TYR A 157 -4.47 10.24 -8.18
C TYR A 157 -3.22 10.52 -7.35
N HIS A 158 -2.69 11.74 -7.46
CA HIS A 158 -1.56 12.23 -6.69
C HIS A 158 -2.01 13.16 -5.56
N ALA A 159 -1.98 12.68 -4.31
CA ALA A 159 -2.52 13.41 -3.16
C ALA A 159 -1.53 14.37 -2.49
N HIS A 160 -0.21 14.23 -2.72
CA HIS A 160 0.86 14.82 -1.89
C HIS A 160 0.73 16.34 -1.72
N HIS A 161 0.23 17.00 -2.76
CA HIS A 161 0.14 18.45 -2.87
C HIS A 161 -1.28 18.97 -3.03
N ASP A 162 -2.29 18.12 -2.81
CA ASP A 162 -3.71 18.40 -3.10
C ASP A 162 -4.44 19.13 -1.93
N PRO A 163 -4.65 20.46 -1.98
CA PRO A 163 -4.19 21.43 -2.97
C PRO A 163 -3.23 22.44 -2.29
N THR A 164 -2.49 22.07 -1.24
CA THR A 164 -1.50 22.95 -0.61
C THR A 164 -0.63 22.20 0.40
N TYR A 165 0.62 22.65 0.55
CA TYR A 165 1.54 22.18 1.59
C TYR A 165 1.15 22.65 3.00
N MET A 166 0.44 23.78 3.11
CA MET A 166 0.22 24.48 4.38
C MET A 166 -1.02 24.01 5.14
N ASN A 167 -2.04 23.55 4.41
CA ASN A 167 -3.36 23.15 4.93
C ASN A 167 -3.77 21.77 4.41
N ARG A 168 -2.82 20.83 4.35
CA ARG A 168 -3.15 19.41 4.15
C ARG A 168 -4.19 19.02 5.20
N PRO A 169 -5.30 18.37 4.84
CA PRO A 169 -6.35 18.02 5.80
C PRO A 169 -5.94 17.03 6.91
N GLN A 170 -4.66 16.70 7.07
CA GLN A 170 -4.06 16.27 8.35
C GLN A 170 -4.23 17.28 9.50
N ASN A 171 -5.05 18.32 9.32
CA ASN A 171 -5.24 19.43 10.22
C ASN A 171 -5.62 18.90 11.61
N SER A 172 -4.64 18.87 12.50
CA SER A 172 -4.75 18.53 13.92
C SER A 172 -4.70 17.05 14.28
N LEU A 173 -3.95 16.22 13.55
CA LEU A 173 -3.50 14.95 14.13
C LEU A 173 -2.81 15.24 15.47
N SER A 174 -3.21 14.50 16.50
CA SER A 174 -2.59 14.55 17.82
C SER A 174 -1.14 14.07 17.73
N THR A 175 -0.35 14.32 18.77
CA THR A 175 1.09 13.93 18.77
C THR A 175 1.30 12.42 18.66
N SER A 176 0.28 11.63 19.01
CA SER A 176 0.27 10.18 18.91
C SER A 176 -1.14 9.77 18.46
N PRO A 177 -1.46 9.96 17.16
CA PRO A 177 -2.82 9.80 16.68
C PRO A 177 -3.27 8.35 16.79
N SER A 178 -4.56 8.12 17.05
CA SER A 178 -5.12 6.78 16.96
C SER A 178 -5.26 6.35 15.50
N TYR A 179 -5.54 5.06 15.28
CA TYR A 179 -5.86 4.55 13.96
C TYR A 179 -7.05 5.30 13.35
N GLU A 180 -8.13 5.42 14.11
CA GLU A 180 -9.38 6.07 13.69
C GLU A 180 -9.17 7.56 13.41
N GLU A 181 -8.44 8.27 14.27
CA GLU A 181 -8.10 9.67 14.04
C GLU A 181 -7.34 9.86 12.72
N THR A 182 -6.40 8.95 12.45
CA THR A 182 -5.60 8.97 11.22
C THR A 182 -6.44 8.61 9.99
N TYR A 183 -7.26 7.57 10.10
CA TYR A 183 -8.15 7.11 9.06
C TYR A 183 -9.12 8.23 8.65
N GLU A 184 -9.78 8.88 9.60
CA GLU A 184 -10.72 9.98 9.34
C GLU A 184 -10.03 11.19 8.68
N ALA A 185 -8.78 11.48 9.08
CA ALA A 185 -8.00 12.54 8.45
C ALA A 185 -7.63 12.22 6.99
N LEU A 186 -7.24 10.97 6.70
CA LEU A 186 -6.89 10.51 5.36
C LEU A 186 -8.12 10.36 4.46
N TRP A 187 -9.22 9.83 5.01
CA TRP A 187 -10.53 9.79 4.35
C TRP A 187 -10.98 11.20 3.95
N SER A 188 -10.93 12.15 4.90
CA SER A 188 -11.25 13.56 4.63
C SER A 188 -10.29 14.17 3.60
N TRP A 189 -9.02 13.75 3.58
CA TRP A 189 -8.08 14.18 2.55
C TRP A 189 -8.55 13.77 1.17
N ILE A 190 -8.84 12.50 0.94
CA ILE A 190 -9.12 12.03 -0.41
C ILE A 190 -10.53 12.42 -0.89
N THR A 191 -11.50 12.53 0.04
CA THR A 191 -12.92 12.77 -0.29
C THR A 191 -13.34 14.23 -0.30
N CYS A 192 -12.72 15.09 0.51
CA CYS A 192 -13.16 16.48 0.59
C CYS A 192 -12.66 17.32 -0.59
N GLU A 193 -13.57 18.11 -1.18
CA GLU A 193 -13.23 19.21 -2.09
C GLU A 193 -12.47 20.28 -1.31
N LYS A 194 -11.32 20.70 -1.83
CA LYS A 194 -10.43 21.64 -1.15
C LYS A 194 -10.30 22.93 -1.94
N ASP A 195 -10.15 24.06 -1.25
CA ASP A 195 -9.89 25.33 -1.92
C ASP A 195 -8.54 25.28 -2.65
N PRO A 196 -8.46 25.52 -3.97
CA PRO A 196 -7.22 25.35 -4.72
C PRO A 196 -6.12 26.37 -4.40
N LEU A 197 -6.42 27.49 -3.73
CA LEU A 197 -5.45 28.50 -3.35
C LEU A 197 -5.04 28.38 -1.88
N TYR A 198 -6.03 28.17 -1.02
CA TYR A 198 -5.85 28.20 0.43
C TYR A 198 -5.86 26.82 1.06
N GLY A 199 -6.30 25.78 0.36
CA GLY A 199 -6.56 24.46 0.95
C GLY A 199 -7.68 24.46 1.97
N GLY A 200 -7.68 23.42 2.80
CA GLY A 200 -8.79 23.16 3.72
C GLY A 200 -10.04 22.65 3.01
N CYS A 201 -10.90 22.00 3.78
CA CYS A 201 -12.09 21.34 3.27
C CYS A 201 -13.23 22.36 3.04
N VAL A 202 -13.72 22.49 1.80
CA VAL A 202 -14.85 23.37 1.45
C VAL A 202 -16.15 22.61 1.20
N ALA A 203 -16.08 21.32 0.87
CA ALA A 203 -17.23 20.42 0.79
C ALA A 203 -16.83 18.97 1.06
N GLU A 204 -17.62 18.21 1.84
CA GLU A 204 -17.29 16.83 2.27
C GLU A 204 -17.09 15.81 1.14
N ARG A 205 -17.48 16.15 -0.10
CA ARG A 205 -17.41 15.30 -1.30
C ARG A 205 -16.92 16.14 -2.48
N GLY A 206 -16.50 15.47 -3.55
CA GLY A 206 -15.91 16.13 -4.72
C GLY A 206 -14.41 16.41 -4.54
N GLY A 207 -13.76 15.72 -3.60
CA GLY A 207 -12.33 15.78 -3.38
C GLY A 207 -11.49 15.24 -4.53
N GLY A 208 -10.18 15.24 -4.33
CA GLY A 208 -9.26 15.01 -5.44
C GLY A 208 -9.43 13.66 -6.11
N LEU A 209 -9.67 12.60 -5.34
CA LEU A 209 -9.93 11.28 -5.90
C LEU A 209 -11.23 11.27 -6.74
N GLU A 210 -12.30 11.88 -6.24
CA GLU A 210 -13.56 12.01 -6.99
C GLU A 210 -13.45 12.89 -8.22
N ALA A 211 -12.61 13.93 -8.18
CA ALA A 211 -12.35 14.81 -9.32
C ALA A 211 -11.67 14.05 -10.46
N VAL A 212 -10.66 13.21 -10.15
CA VAL A 212 -10.04 12.33 -11.13
C VAL A 212 -11.04 11.31 -11.65
N LEU A 213 -11.76 10.60 -10.77
CA LEU A 213 -12.78 9.61 -11.14
C LEU A 213 -13.83 10.19 -12.09
N SER A 214 -14.30 11.41 -11.81
CA SER A 214 -15.33 12.08 -12.60
C SER A 214 -14.85 12.53 -13.98
N ALA A 215 -13.59 12.94 -14.08
CA ALA A 215 -13.02 13.44 -15.34
C ALA A 215 -12.49 12.32 -16.24
N PHE A 216 -11.90 11.28 -15.64
CA PHE A 216 -11.06 10.31 -16.35
C PHE A 216 -11.50 8.84 -16.18
N GLY A 217 -12.47 8.57 -15.30
CA GLY A 217 -12.90 7.22 -14.97
C GLY A 217 -11.95 6.54 -13.98
N GLU A 218 -11.71 5.25 -14.18
CA GLU A 218 -10.91 4.41 -13.26
C GLU A 218 -9.54 5.02 -12.90
N VAL A 219 -9.17 4.84 -11.62
CA VAL A 219 -7.93 5.32 -11.00
C VAL A 219 -7.09 4.10 -10.65
N GLU A 220 -6.01 3.88 -11.40
CA GLU A 220 -5.19 2.66 -11.32
C GLU A 220 -4.17 2.72 -10.20
N ILE A 221 -3.66 3.94 -9.93
CA ILE A 221 -2.62 4.20 -8.95
C ILE A 221 -3.00 5.39 -8.06
N VAL A 222 -2.65 5.31 -6.77
CA VAL A 222 -2.77 6.43 -5.83
C VAL A 222 -1.41 6.65 -5.17
N THR A 223 -0.96 7.90 -5.10
CA THR A 223 0.34 8.25 -4.50
C THR A 223 0.23 9.50 -3.64
N GLY A 224 1.29 9.78 -2.88
CA GLY A 224 1.41 11.03 -2.13
C GLY A 224 0.55 11.11 -0.86
N LEU A 225 -0.17 10.06 -0.50
CA LEU A 225 -0.84 9.95 0.79
C LEU A 225 0.18 9.61 1.85
N GLY A 226 0.20 10.36 2.94
CA GLY A 226 0.95 9.92 4.11
C GLY A 226 0.77 10.85 5.29
N ILE A 227 1.39 10.52 6.41
CA ILE A 227 1.24 11.21 7.69
C ILE A 227 2.56 11.90 8.06
N GLY A 228 2.48 13.10 8.65
CA GLY A 228 3.63 13.79 9.24
C GLY A 228 4.30 14.83 8.34
N THR A 229 5.24 15.58 8.95
CA THR A 229 6.04 16.61 8.28
C THR A 229 7.39 16.01 7.86
N GLY A 230 7.54 15.61 6.60
CA GLY A 230 8.78 14.99 6.11
C GLY A 230 8.49 13.92 5.06
N VAL A 231 9.14 12.76 5.20
CA VAL A 231 8.83 11.57 4.38
C VAL A 231 7.43 11.09 4.74
N GLN A 232 6.54 11.11 3.76
CA GLN A 232 5.15 10.72 3.96
C GLN A 232 4.98 9.24 3.63
N TYR A 233 4.63 8.46 4.65
CA TYR A 233 4.27 7.06 4.49
C TYR A 233 2.76 6.93 4.44
N GLU A 234 2.26 6.30 3.37
CA GLU A 234 0.89 5.81 3.29
C GLU A 234 0.75 4.62 4.24
N ARG A 235 0.59 4.89 5.53
CA ARG A 235 0.38 3.88 6.58
C ARG A 235 -0.90 3.07 6.32
N SER A 236 -1.12 2.00 7.09
CA SER A 236 -2.28 1.12 6.95
C SER A 236 -3.63 1.86 6.94
N ALA A 237 -3.81 2.90 7.78
CA ALA A 237 -5.03 3.71 7.80
C ALA A 237 -5.31 4.45 6.48
N GLY A 238 -4.27 4.92 5.78
CA GLY A 238 -4.40 5.56 4.48
C GLY A 238 -4.75 4.55 3.39
N SER A 239 -4.06 3.42 3.42
CA SER A 239 -4.33 2.32 2.49
C SER A 239 -5.75 1.77 2.66
N GLN A 240 -6.28 1.69 3.89
CA GLN A 240 -7.70 1.35 4.13
C GLN A 240 -8.64 2.40 3.54
N ALA A 241 -8.42 3.68 3.85
CA ALA A 241 -9.29 4.76 3.37
C ALA A 241 -9.36 4.78 1.83
N VAL A 242 -8.24 4.54 1.14
CA VAL A 242 -8.23 4.42 -0.33
C VAL A 242 -9.00 3.20 -0.80
N ARG A 243 -8.78 2.03 -0.20
CA ARG A 243 -9.40 0.77 -0.64
C ARG A 243 -10.92 0.74 -0.47
N GLU A 244 -11.47 1.49 0.47
CA GLU A 244 -12.92 1.65 0.59
C GLU A 244 -13.55 2.37 -0.62
N LEU A 245 -12.78 3.21 -1.33
CA LEU A 245 -13.22 3.92 -2.53
C LEU A 245 -12.73 3.23 -3.81
N LEU A 246 -11.56 2.58 -3.76
CA LEU A 246 -10.90 1.88 -4.85
C LEU A 246 -10.48 0.47 -4.38
N PRO A 247 -11.42 -0.49 -4.27
CA PRO A 247 -11.12 -1.82 -3.72
C PRO A 247 -10.11 -2.62 -4.55
N ASN A 248 -9.98 -2.28 -5.84
CA ASN A 248 -9.03 -2.92 -6.76
C ASN A 248 -7.72 -2.14 -6.91
N ARG A 249 -7.48 -1.08 -6.13
CA ARG A 249 -6.20 -0.37 -6.18
C ARG A 249 -5.15 -1.19 -5.43
N TRP A 250 -4.15 -1.65 -6.17
CA TRP A 250 -3.03 -2.44 -5.66
C TRP A 250 -1.68 -1.74 -5.80
N LEU A 251 -1.60 -0.61 -6.51
CA LEU A 251 -0.33 0.04 -6.83
C LEU A 251 -0.19 1.42 -6.20
N GLY A 252 1.03 1.75 -5.76
CA GLY A 252 1.43 3.08 -5.34
C GLY A 252 2.94 3.26 -5.43
N PHE A 253 3.43 4.42 -5.01
CA PHE A 253 4.86 4.67 -4.88
C PHE A 253 5.38 4.39 -3.48
N GLY A 254 6.62 3.94 -3.44
CA GLY A 254 7.35 3.58 -2.24
C GLY A 254 8.08 4.78 -1.64
N ILE A 255 9.35 4.57 -1.30
CA ILE A 255 10.16 5.54 -0.58
C ILE A 255 10.76 6.53 -1.59
N PRO A 256 10.42 7.83 -1.51
CA PRO A 256 10.89 8.80 -2.48
C PRO A 256 12.41 8.97 -2.42
N ASP A 257 13.08 9.08 -3.57
CA ASP A 257 14.53 9.37 -3.67
C ASP A 257 14.82 10.84 -3.94
N HIS A 258 13.95 11.71 -3.44
CA HIS A 258 14.02 13.15 -3.70
C HIS A 258 13.68 13.97 -2.45
N GLY A 259 13.83 15.29 -2.55
CA GLY A 259 13.56 16.21 -1.45
C GLY A 259 14.43 15.96 -0.22
N ALA A 260 13.80 15.89 0.96
CA ALA A 260 14.49 15.71 2.23
C ALA A 260 15.25 14.38 2.31
N VAL A 261 14.72 13.31 1.72
CA VAL A 261 15.32 11.97 1.72
C VAL A 261 16.68 11.98 1.05
N ALA A 262 16.76 12.46 -0.18
CA ALA A 262 18.00 12.52 -0.96
C ALA A 262 19.09 13.39 -0.31
N SER A 263 18.69 14.35 0.54
CA SER A 263 19.62 15.27 1.21
C SER A 263 20.13 14.76 2.56
N ASN A 264 19.50 13.73 3.15
CA ASN A 264 19.83 13.23 4.47
C ASN A 264 20.42 11.82 4.40
N LYS A 265 21.73 11.72 4.70
CA LYS A 265 22.48 10.46 4.69
C LYS A 265 21.93 9.40 5.65
N GLU A 266 21.37 9.79 6.79
CA GLU A 266 20.79 8.83 7.75
C GLU A 266 19.56 8.15 7.13
N ILE A 267 18.68 8.94 6.51
CA ILE A 267 17.49 8.43 5.80
C ILE A 267 17.91 7.55 4.62
N THR A 268 18.91 7.96 3.82
CA THR A 268 19.42 7.12 2.72
C THR A 268 19.96 5.79 3.23
N THR A 269 20.65 5.77 4.37
CA THR A 269 21.20 4.55 4.97
C THR A 269 20.08 3.63 5.46
N ALA A 270 19.06 4.19 6.09
CA ALA A 270 17.89 3.44 6.54
C ALA A 270 17.09 2.86 5.35
N LYS A 271 16.92 3.63 4.26
CA LYS A 271 16.33 3.15 2.99
C LYS A 271 17.09 1.94 2.45
N LEU A 272 18.42 2.03 2.33
CA LEU A 272 19.25 0.92 1.87
C LEU A 272 19.10 -0.32 2.77
N SER A 273 19.14 -0.12 4.09
CA SER A 273 19.00 -1.22 5.06
C SER A 273 17.62 -1.90 4.96
N LEU A 274 16.56 -1.11 4.71
CA LEU A 274 15.23 -1.66 4.47
C LEU A 274 15.18 -2.46 3.17
N MET A 275 15.76 -1.92 2.08
CA MET A 275 15.77 -2.60 0.79
C MET A 275 16.60 -3.89 0.81
N GLU A 276 17.68 -3.95 1.57
CA GLU A 276 18.44 -5.20 1.80
C GLU A 276 17.56 -6.29 2.45
N LEU A 277 16.70 -5.92 3.41
CA LEU A 277 15.77 -6.87 4.04
C LEU A 277 14.65 -7.32 3.11
N LEU A 278 14.18 -6.42 2.21
CA LEU A 278 13.08 -6.69 1.29
C LEU A 278 13.53 -7.26 -0.06
N THR A 279 14.83 -7.54 -0.22
CA THR A 279 15.42 -8.12 -1.43
C THR A 279 16.20 -9.42 -1.12
N PRO A 280 15.58 -10.44 -0.49
CA PRO A 280 16.31 -11.61 0.03
C PRO A 280 16.83 -12.57 -1.05
N THR A 281 16.26 -12.55 -2.27
CA THR A 281 16.62 -13.46 -3.38
C THR A 281 16.65 -12.72 -4.70
N HIS A 282 17.33 -13.25 -5.73
CA HIS A 282 17.35 -12.69 -7.10
C HIS A 282 16.00 -12.66 -7.83
N GLU A 283 14.93 -13.23 -7.26
CA GLU A 283 13.55 -13.14 -7.75
C GLU A 283 12.78 -11.94 -7.17
N THR A 284 13.42 -11.14 -6.32
CA THR A 284 12.86 -9.91 -5.71
C THR A 284 13.67 -8.71 -6.18
N SER A 285 13.22 -7.47 -5.95
CA SER A 285 13.94 -6.28 -6.42
C SER A 285 13.93 -5.16 -5.40
N SER A 286 15.01 -4.38 -5.34
CA SER A 286 15.01 -3.16 -4.51
C SER A 286 14.15 -2.03 -5.11
N SER A 287 13.69 -2.19 -6.36
CA SER A 287 12.78 -1.26 -7.03
C SER A 287 11.31 -1.42 -6.62
N THR A 288 10.92 -2.58 -6.06
CA THR A 288 9.52 -2.92 -5.77
C THR A 288 9.36 -3.75 -4.52
N PHE A 289 8.36 -3.42 -3.70
CA PHE A 289 8.04 -4.18 -2.49
C PHE A 289 6.56 -4.04 -2.13
N TRP A 290 6.08 -4.88 -1.23
CA TRP A 290 4.73 -4.75 -0.68
C TRP A 290 4.76 -3.94 0.61
N MET A 291 3.80 -3.04 0.77
CA MET A 291 3.58 -2.25 1.97
C MET A 291 2.11 -1.88 2.11
N ASP A 292 1.55 -2.14 3.30
CA ASP A 292 0.19 -1.78 3.66
C ASP A 292 -0.84 -2.24 2.61
N ASN A 293 -0.69 -3.49 2.16
CA ASN A 293 -1.54 -4.16 1.18
C ASN A 293 -1.46 -3.56 -0.25
N ALA A 294 -0.39 -2.84 -0.59
CA ALA A 294 -0.15 -2.38 -1.96
C ALA A 294 1.29 -2.65 -2.39
N ILE A 295 1.48 -2.91 -3.69
CA ILE A 295 2.77 -2.91 -4.35
C ILE A 295 3.26 -1.47 -4.44
N ARG A 296 4.52 -1.27 -4.10
CA ARG A 296 5.20 0.03 -4.05
C ARG A 296 6.33 0.04 -5.06
N ILE A 297 6.26 0.92 -6.06
CA ILE A 297 7.37 1.19 -6.98
C ILE A 297 8.23 2.32 -6.38
N ASN A 298 9.52 2.08 -6.22
CA ASN A 298 10.48 3.11 -5.80
C ASN A 298 10.90 3.98 -6.99
N ASP A 299 11.35 5.21 -6.71
CA ASP A 299 11.91 6.11 -7.74
C ASP A 299 13.18 5.54 -8.41
N ASP A 300 13.86 4.62 -7.73
CA ASP A 300 15.13 4.01 -8.11
C ASP A 300 15.21 2.54 -7.64
N ALA A 301 16.21 1.80 -8.11
CA ALA A 301 16.62 0.52 -7.55
C ALA A 301 17.94 0.75 -6.77
N PRO A 302 17.88 1.05 -5.46
CA PRO A 302 19.02 1.58 -4.73
C PRO A 302 20.14 0.56 -4.47
N LEU A 303 19.85 -0.74 -4.42
CA LEU A 303 20.90 -1.76 -4.25
C LEU A 303 21.73 -1.95 -5.53
N GLU A 304 21.11 -1.73 -6.67
CA GLU A 304 21.72 -1.84 -7.99
C GLU A 304 22.22 -0.48 -8.53
N ASN A 305 21.93 0.61 -7.80
CA ASN A 305 22.24 1.99 -8.21
C ASN A 305 21.68 2.33 -9.61
N LEU A 306 20.43 1.92 -9.86
CA LEU A 306 19.74 2.15 -11.13
C LEU A 306 18.71 3.26 -10.97
N ASN A 307 18.77 4.25 -11.86
CA ASN A 307 17.78 5.32 -11.95
C ASN A 307 17.63 5.79 -13.40
N ILE A 308 16.38 5.84 -13.89
CA ILE A 308 16.02 6.31 -15.24
C ILE A 308 14.95 7.43 -15.21
N ASN A 309 14.73 8.07 -14.05
CA ASN A 309 13.59 8.95 -13.81
C ASN A 309 13.62 10.30 -14.56
N LYS A 310 14.70 10.64 -15.28
CA LYS A 310 14.87 11.92 -15.98
C LYS A 310 15.00 11.76 -17.48
N LEU A 311 13.91 11.35 -18.14
CA LEU A 311 13.87 11.25 -19.60
C LEU A 311 14.07 12.62 -20.30
N THR A 312 13.77 13.72 -19.61
CA THR A 312 14.00 15.09 -20.10
C THR A 312 15.48 15.44 -20.30
N GLU A 313 16.40 14.63 -19.79
CA GLU A 313 17.86 14.80 -19.99
C GLU A 313 18.38 14.03 -21.24
N GLY A 314 17.53 13.25 -21.90
CA GLY A 314 17.79 12.58 -23.18
C GLY A 314 18.31 11.14 -23.08
N ALA A 315 18.32 10.44 -24.21
CA ALA A 315 18.58 8.99 -24.32
C ALA A 315 19.92 8.53 -23.71
N ARG A 316 20.97 9.36 -23.78
CA ARG A 316 22.33 8.98 -23.34
C ARG A 316 22.40 8.57 -21.86
N LEU A 317 21.64 9.22 -20.99
CA LEU A 317 21.66 8.89 -19.56
C LEU A 317 20.89 7.61 -19.28
N VAL A 318 19.76 7.42 -19.96
CA VAL A 318 18.95 6.20 -19.88
C VAL A 318 19.75 5.00 -20.39
N GLU A 319 20.43 5.14 -21.53
CA GLU A 319 21.32 4.12 -22.09
C GLU A 319 22.42 3.74 -21.10
N ALA A 320 23.06 4.73 -20.46
CA ALA A 320 24.10 4.46 -19.48
C ALA A 320 23.57 3.64 -18.29
N SER A 321 22.42 4.02 -17.72
CA SER A 321 21.80 3.30 -16.61
C SER A 321 21.35 1.89 -17.00
N LEU A 322 20.73 1.71 -18.17
CA LEU A 322 20.27 0.38 -18.61
C LEU A 322 21.42 -0.55 -19.03
N SER A 323 22.54 0.01 -19.49
CA SER A 323 23.73 -0.78 -19.86
C SER A 323 24.46 -1.41 -18.67
N SER A 324 24.20 -0.96 -17.44
CA SER A 324 24.78 -1.56 -16.23
C SER A 324 24.00 -2.76 -15.69
N LEU A 325 22.83 -3.06 -16.25
CA LEU A 325 22.06 -4.26 -15.90
C LEU A 325 22.82 -5.53 -16.31
N ASP A 326 23.05 -6.43 -15.37
CA ASP A 326 23.75 -7.70 -15.61
C ASP A 326 22.79 -8.87 -15.91
N GLY A 327 21.48 -8.63 -15.85
CA GLY A 327 20.43 -9.61 -16.15
C GLY A 327 20.26 -10.68 -15.07
N THR A 328 20.78 -10.46 -13.86
CA THR A 328 20.67 -11.41 -12.74
C THR A 328 19.41 -11.23 -11.90
N ARG A 329 18.72 -10.09 -12.06
CA ARG A 329 17.56 -9.70 -11.26
C ARG A 329 16.58 -8.87 -12.10
N PRO A 330 15.26 -9.04 -11.90
CA PRO A 330 14.25 -8.22 -12.53
C PRO A 330 14.02 -6.90 -11.80
N HIS A 331 13.51 -5.91 -12.53
CA HIS A 331 13.24 -4.57 -12.00
C HIS A 331 11.98 -3.98 -12.61
N VAL A 332 11.21 -3.22 -11.82
CA VAL A 332 10.24 -2.25 -12.36
C VAL A 332 10.84 -0.86 -12.17
N LEU A 333 11.28 -0.26 -13.27
CA LEU A 333 12.03 0.99 -13.27
C LEU A 333 11.09 2.16 -13.53
N ASN A 334 11.00 3.06 -12.56
CA ASN A 334 10.15 4.25 -12.65
C ASN A 334 10.79 5.32 -13.56
N ALA A 335 10.07 5.77 -14.58
CA ALA A 335 10.58 6.68 -15.61
C ALA A 335 9.67 7.90 -15.76
N GLY A 336 10.07 9.02 -15.18
CA GLY A 336 9.33 10.28 -15.20
C GLY A 336 9.36 10.95 -16.58
N ILE A 337 8.18 11.31 -17.08
CA ILE A 337 8.00 12.14 -18.28
C ILE A 337 7.07 13.32 -17.99
N ALA A 338 6.99 14.23 -18.97
CA ALA A 338 6.06 15.36 -18.92
C ALA A 338 6.17 16.18 -17.63
N ASP A 339 7.34 16.24 -16.98
CA ASP A 339 7.51 16.93 -15.70
C ASP A 339 7.32 18.46 -15.85
N LYS A 340 6.81 19.13 -14.80
CA LYS A 340 6.53 20.57 -14.79
C LYS A 340 7.78 21.46 -15.00
N PHE A 341 8.96 20.96 -14.65
CA PHE A 341 10.24 21.59 -14.93
C PHE A 341 10.59 21.57 -16.44
N LEU A 342 9.74 21.01 -17.32
CA LEU A 342 9.85 21.26 -18.76
C LEU A 342 9.70 22.75 -19.10
N TYR A 343 8.80 23.47 -18.41
CA TYR A 343 8.58 24.90 -18.63
C TYR A 343 9.00 25.80 -17.46
N SER A 344 9.06 25.30 -16.23
CA SER A 344 9.52 26.10 -15.10
C SER A 344 11.03 26.03 -14.91
N VAL A 345 11.65 27.10 -14.39
CA VAL A 345 13.08 27.09 -14.05
C VAL A 345 13.36 26.09 -12.93
N ASP A 346 14.50 25.40 -13.01
CA ASP A 346 14.88 24.37 -12.04
C ASP A 346 14.85 24.98 -10.62
N LYS A 347 14.11 24.33 -9.71
CA LYS A 347 13.82 24.75 -8.31
C LYS A 347 12.62 25.68 -8.10
N THR A 348 11.94 26.15 -9.14
CA THR A 348 10.64 26.82 -8.98
C THR A 348 9.52 25.85 -9.33
N SER A 349 9.02 25.15 -8.31
CA SER A 349 7.80 24.36 -8.41
C SER A 349 6.60 25.29 -8.62
N PRO A 350 5.81 25.16 -9.70
CA PRO A 350 4.64 26.01 -9.95
C PRO A 350 3.62 25.97 -8.81
N THR A 351 3.31 24.76 -8.33
CA THR A 351 2.47 24.54 -7.14
C THR A 351 3.01 25.24 -5.89
N VAL A 352 4.31 25.13 -5.59
CA VAL A 352 4.91 25.84 -4.43
C VAL A 352 4.80 27.35 -4.60
N TRP A 353 5.05 27.85 -5.82
CA TRP A 353 4.94 29.28 -6.12
C TRP A 353 3.52 29.79 -5.91
N GLY A 354 2.52 29.10 -6.48
CA GLY A 354 1.14 29.54 -6.44
C GLY A 354 0.60 29.65 -5.03
N TYR A 355 0.92 28.68 -4.16
CA TYR A 355 0.52 28.75 -2.75
C TYR A 355 1.26 29.81 -1.94
N ALA A 356 2.47 30.20 -2.34
CA ALA A 356 3.19 31.31 -1.72
C ALA A 356 2.69 32.68 -2.20
N HIS A 357 1.96 32.74 -3.32
CA HIS A 357 1.48 33.97 -3.95
C HIS A 357 -0.01 33.86 -4.33
N PRO A 358 -0.94 33.65 -3.37
CA PRO A 358 -2.35 33.39 -3.69
C PRO A 358 -3.05 34.52 -4.46
N GLU A 359 -2.55 35.76 -4.37
CA GLU A 359 -3.07 36.91 -5.13
C GLU A 359 -2.57 36.96 -6.59
N SER A 360 -1.54 36.17 -6.94
CA SER A 360 -0.94 36.07 -8.27
C SER A 360 -0.27 34.69 -8.42
N PRO A 361 -1.06 33.61 -8.43
CA PRO A 361 -0.54 32.24 -8.28
C PRO A 361 0.18 31.70 -9.52
N GLU A 362 -0.02 32.36 -10.67
CA GLU A 362 0.71 32.08 -11.90
C GLU A 362 2.20 32.41 -11.76
N LEU A 363 3.03 31.65 -12.47
CA LEU A 363 4.46 31.88 -12.52
C LEU A 363 4.77 33.20 -13.24
N PRO A 364 5.62 34.06 -12.67
CA PRO A 364 6.10 35.23 -13.39
C PRO A 364 7.00 34.79 -14.55
N SER A 365 7.08 35.61 -15.59
CA SER A 365 7.86 35.30 -16.80
C SER A 365 9.32 34.96 -16.55
N ILE A 366 9.93 35.44 -15.45
CA ILE A 366 11.32 35.13 -15.08
C ILE A 366 11.50 33.69 -14.54
N SER A 367 10.41 33.08 -14.08
CA SER A 367 10.37 31.70 -13.59
C SER A 367 9.93 30.69 -14.67
N ILE A 368 9.61 31.17 -15.88
CA ILE A 368 9.34 30.36 -17.06
C ILE A 368 10.61 30.29 -17.90
N LYS A 369 10.98 29.08 -18.32
CA LYS A 369 12.13 28.84 -19.19
C LYS A 369 11.94 29.56 -20.54
N PRO A 370 13.03 30.03 -21.18
CA PRO A 370 12.95 30.52 -22.55
C PRO A 370 12.41 29.42 -23.48
N THR A 371 11.58 29.79 -24.48
CA THR A 371 10.97 28.83 -25.42
C THR A 371 11.98 27.86 -26.02
N LYS A 372 13.19 28.33 -26.37
CA LYS A 372 14.26 27.48 -26.91
C LYS A 372 14.64 26.33 -25.97
N ASP A 373 14.65 26.57 -24.67
CA ASP A 373 15.01 25.56 -23.67
C ASP A 373 13.85 24.60 -23.41
N ILE A 374 12.60 25.08 -23.47
CA ILE A 374 11.39 24.25 -23.43
C ILE A 374 11.38 23.27 -24.63
N GLU A 375 11.54 23.79 -25.86
CA GLU A 375 11.59 22.95 -27.07
C GLU A 375 12.75 21.95 -27.04
N LYS A 376 13.89 22.33 -26.45
CA LYS A 376 15.00 21.40 -26.24
C LYS A 376 14.61 20.27 -25.28
N GLY A 377 13.91 20.58 -24.18
CA GLY A 377 13.43 19.58 -23.23
C GLY A 377 12.48 18.57 -23.88
N TYR A 378 11.52 19.04 -24.68
CA TYR A 378 10.62 18.15 -25.44
C TYR A 378 11.38 17.28 -26.44
N LYS A 379 12.35 17.85 -27.17
CA LYS A 379 13.19 17.07 -28.10
C LYS A 379 13.97 15.97 -27.38
N LEU A 380 14.57 16.27 -26.23
CA LEU A 380 15.31 15.28 -25.43
C LEU A 380 14.39 14.19 -24.88
N THR A 381 13.19 14.56 -24.44
CA THR A 381 12.16 13.61 -23.98
C THR A 381 11.77 12.66 -25.11
N GLN A 382 11.50 13.19 -26.31
CA GLN A 382 11.20 12.37 -27.48
C GLN A 382 12.37 11.43 -27.84
N GLU A 383 13.60 11.92 -27.87
CA GLU A 383 14.79 11.10 -28.14
C GLU A 383 14.94 9.94 -27.13
N ALA A 384 14.66 10.20 -25.85
CA ALA A 384 14.71 9.17 -24.81
C ALA A 384 13.60 8.11 -24.97
N LEU A 385 12.37 8.54 -25.26
CA LEU A 385 11.24 7.63 -25.48
C LEU A 385 11.42 6.78 -26.75
N GLU A 386 11.91 7.37 -27.85
CA GLU A 386 12.23 6.63 -29.07
C GLU A 386 13.34 5.59 -28.83
N TYR A 387 14.36 5.94 -28.06
CA TYR A 387 15.41 5.00 -27.66
C TYR A 387 14.85 3.82 -26.85
N LEU A 388 14.03 4.09 -25.83
CA LEU A 388 13.41 3.06 -25.01
C LEU A 388 12.48 2.16 -25.84
N ALA A 389 11.63 2.72 -26.69
CA ALA A 389 10.74 1.95 -27.55
C ALA A 389 11.49 1.07 -28.55
N GLN A 390 12.59 1.58 -29.12
CA GLN A 390 13.47 0.79 -29.98
C GLN A 390 14.16 -0.34 -29.21
N LEU A 391 14.60 -0.08 -27.97
CA LEU A 391 15.23 -1.06 -27.09
C LEU A 391 14.26 -2.20 -26.75
N VAL A 392 13.07 -1.87 -26.24
CA VAL A 392 11.99 -2.82 -25.92
C VAL A 392 11.60 -3.65 -27.15
N SER A 393 11.51 -3.01 -28.32
CA SER A 393 11.17 -3.73 -29.56
C SER A 393 12.25 -4.71 -30.04
N ASN A 394 13.49 -4.56 -29.58
CA ASN A 394 14.64 -5.38 -29.99
C ASN A 394 15.09 -6.40 -28.94
N ASP A 395 14.70 -6.22 -27.67
CA ASP A 395 15.16 -6.99 -26.53
C ASP A 395 13.96 -7.48 -25.72
N SER A 396 13.64 -8.76 -25.82
CA SER A 396 12.49 -9.38 -25.13
C SER A 396 12.64 -9.42 -23.61
N THR A 397 13.81 -9.06 -23.06
CA THR A 397 14.01 -8.88 -21.62
C THR A 397 13.61 -7.49 -21.14
N LYS A 398 13.05 -6.65 -22.03
CA LYS A 398 12.63 -5.29 -21.73
C LYS A 398 11.19 -5.10 -22.19
N SER A 399 10.38 -4.49 -21.35
CA SER A 399 8.98 -4.18 -21.67
C SER A 399 8.58 -2.85 -21.05
N PHE A 400 7.69 -2.11 -21.71
CA PHE A 400 6.86 -1.15 -21.00
C PHE A 400 5.75 -1.90 -20.26
N VAL A 401 5.33 -1.36 -19.13
CA VAL A 401 4.25 -1.91 -18.30
C VAL A 401 3.34 -0.77 -17.84
N ASP A 402 2.04 -1.04 -17.81
CA ASP A 402 1.05 -0.20 -17.13
C ASP A 402 0.84 -0.64 -15.66
N SER A 403 -0.13 -0.04 -14.96
CA SER A 403 -0.37 -0.34 -13.54
C SER A 403 -0.84 -1.77 -13.32
N GLN A 404 -1.69 -2.30 -14.20
CA GLN A 404 -2.22 -3.65 -14.06
C GLN A 404 -1.13 -4.68 -14.39
N ASP A 405 -0.34 -4.45 -15.44
CA ASP A 405 0.82 -5.27 -15.76
C ASP A 405 1.75 -5.39 -14.53
N VAL A 406 2.03 -4.28 -13.83
CA VAL A 406 2.87 -4.32 -12.61
C VAL A 406 2.23 -5.18 -11.51
N VAL A 407 0.92 -5.10 -11.32
CA VAL A 407 0.22 -5.92 -10.32
C VAL A 407 0.32 -7.41 -10.67
N ASP A 408 0.14 -7.74 -11.95
CA ASP A 408 0.18 -9.11 -12.46
C ASP A 408 1.59 -9.73 -12.35
N LEU A 409 2.66 -8.92 -12.36
CA LEU A 409 4.03 -9.40 -12.12
C LEU A 409 4.25 -9.97 -10.71
N PHE A 410 3.43 -9.58 -9.74
CA PHE A 410 3.62 -9.90 -8.32
C PHE A 410 2.43 -10.64 -7.70
N THR A 411 1.41 -10.93 -8.49
CA THR A 411 0.19 -11.60 -8.03
C THR A 411 -0.16 -12.75 -8.96
N SER A 412 -0.57 -13.89 -8.40
CA SER A 412 -0.94 -15.10 -9.14
C SER A 412 -2.09 -15.82 -8.40
N GLU A 413 -2.82 -16.71 -9.06
CA GLU A 413 -3.85 -17.53 -8.39
C GLU A 413 -3.24 -18.32 -7.22
N ASP A 414 -2.00 -18.81 -7.38
CA ASP A 414 -1.27 -19.56 -6.35
C ASP A 414 -0.93 -18.66 -5.15
N TYR A 415 -0.45 -17.45 -5.40
CA TYR A 415 -0.18 -16.46 -4.35
C TYR A 415 -1.41 -16.13 -3.48
N TRP A 416 -2.62 -16.16 -4.05
CA TRP A 416 -3.86 -15.93 -3.31
C TRP A 416 -4.36 -17.15 -2.53
N ASN A 417 -3.89 -18.36 -2.88
CA ASN A 417 -4.44 -19.63 -2.42
C ASN A 417 -3.42 -20.45 -1.61
N VAL A 418 -3.28 -20.12 -0.32
CA VAL A 418 -2.37 -20.81 0.59
C VAL A 418 -2.92 -22.18 1.02
N THR A 419 -2.16 -23.23 0.74
CA THR A 419 -2.41 -24.60 1.14
C THR A 419 -2.09 -24.85 2.62
N GLU A 420 -2.58 -25.97 3.16
CA GLU A 420 -2.26 -26.40 4.53
C GLU A 420 -0.76 -26.63 4.74
N GLU A 421 -0.06 -27.15 3.72
CA GLU A 421 1.38 -27.40 3.80
C GLU A 421 2.16 -26.08 3.77
N GLU A 422 1.84 -25.14 2.88
CA GLU A 422 2.45 -23.81 2.89
C GLU A 422 2.22 -23.11 4.22
N LEU A 423 1.00 -23.16 4.77
CA LEU A 423 0.71 -22.59 6.09
C LEU A 423 1.53 -23.26 7.21
N LYS A 424 1.80 -24.57 7.11
CA LYS A 424 2.72 -25.27 8.02
C LYS A 424 4.15 -24.75 7.86
N GLN A 425 4.62 -24.57 6.63
CA GLN A 425 5.95 -24.02 6.37
C GLN A 425 6.09 -22.58 6.87
N MET A 426 5.07 -21.74 6.70
CA MET A 426 5.00 -20.40 7.30
C MET A 426 5.13 -20.45 8.82
N ALA A 427 4.35 -21.33 9.48
CA ALA A 427 4.40 -21.50 10.93
C ALA A 427 5.79 -21.97 11.40
N LEU A 428 6.41 -22.91 10.68
CA LEU A 428 7.75 -23.39 10.97
C LEU A 428 8.80 -22.30 10.76
N TRP A 429 8.72 -21.53 9.67
CA TRP A 429 9.59 -20.37 9.42
C TRP A 429 9.51 -19.39 10.58
N ILE A 430 8.30 -19.01 10.98
CA ILE A 430 8.06 -18.11 12.10
C ILE A 430 8.76 -18.61 13.36
N LEU A 431 8.57 -19.88 13.74
CA LEU A 431 9.16 -20.44 14.95
C LEU A 431 10.68 -20.59 14.90
N ASN A 432 11.25 -20.90 13.73
CA ASN A 432 12.69 -21.11 13.55
C ASN A 432 13.47 -19.79 13.43
N GLU A 433 12.88 -18.77 12.80
CA GLU A 433 13.47 -17.42 12.68
C GLU A 433 13.13 -16.52 13.88
N TRP A 434 12.43 -17.06 14.88
CA TRP A 434 12.09 -16.31 16.09
C TRP A 434 13.31 -16.14 16.99
N GLY A 435 13.87 -14.93 17.00
CA GLY A 435 14.95 -14.53 17.88
C GLY A 435 14.46 -13.71 19.08
N ASN A 436 15.24 -12.69 19.43
CA ASN A 436 14.84 -11.69 20.42
C ASN A 436 13.73 -10.75 19.90
N THR A 437 13.49 -10.73 18.59
CA THR A 437 12.41 -10.03 17.88
C THR A 437 11.66 -11.06 17.03
N PRO A 438 10.40 -10.81 16.63
CA PRO A 438 9.76 -11.58 15.56
C PRO A 438 10.59 -11.45 14.26
N PRO A 439 10.40 -12.39 13.30
CA PRO A 439 11.01 -12.26 11.99
C PRO A 439 10.48 -11.01 11.26
N ASN A 440 11.24 -10.52 10.28
CA ASN A 440 10.85 -9.33 9.49
C ASN A 440 9.80 -9.65 8.41
N LEU A 441 9.73 -10.91 8.00
CA LEU A 441 8.86 -11.46 6.96
C LEU A 441 8.64 -12.95 7.23
N VAL A 442 7.70 -13.55 6.52
CA VAL A 442 7.40 -14.99 6.58
C VAL A 442 7.63 -15.62 5.20
N TYR A 443 8.16 -16.84 5.17
CA TYR A 443 8.46 -17.58 3.95
C TYR A 443 7.90 -19.01 4.07
N ASP A 444 7.21 -19.50 3.05
CA ASP A 444 6.64 -20.85 3.03
C ASP A 444 7.52 -21.87 2.27
N GLY A 445 8.66 -21.44 1.73
CA GLY A 445 9.50 -22.26 0.86
C GLY A 445 9.45 -21.85 -0.62
N GLU A 446 8.52 -20.96 -0.98
CA GLU A 446 8.33 -20.45 -2.33
C GLU A 446 8.06 -18.94 -2.31
N ASP A 447 7.04 -18.48 -1.58
CA ASP A 447 6.60 -17.09 -1.52
C ASP A 447 6.82 -16.41 -0.18
N PHE A 448 6.77 -15.07 -0.22
CA PHE A 448 6.94 -14.21 0.95
C PHE A 448 5.61 -13.62 1.41
N TYR A 449 5.45 -13.54 2.72
CA TYR A 449 4.27 -13.02 3.40
C TYR A 449 4.68 -12.01 4.46
N SER A 450 3.80 -11.06 4.71
CA SER A 450 3.96 -10.11 5.79
C SER A 450 3.55 -10.78 7.11
N LEU A 451 3.89 -10.17 8.25
CA LEU A 451 3.42 -10.67 9.54
C LEU A 451 1.89 -10.58 9.65
N SER A 452 1.29 -9.56 9.04
CA SER A 452 -0.17 -9.40 8.96
C SER A 452 -0.84 -10.51 8.16
N ASP A 453 -0.26 -10.86 7.00
CA ASP A 453 -0.75 -11.98 6.18
C ASP A 453 -0.67 -13.30 6.97
N ALA A 454 0.48 -13.59 7.57
CA ALA A 454 0.67 -14.81 8.33
C ALA A 454 -0.26 -14.90 9.55
N PHE A 455 -0.51 -13.79 10.22
CA PHE A 455 -1.47 -13.73 11.32
C PHE A 455 -2.87 -14.11 10.85
N ALA A 456 -3.32 -13.54 9.74
CA ALA A 456 -4.64 -13.81 9.15
C ALA A 456 -4.79 -15.26 8.71
N LEU A 457 -3.82 -15.77 7.94
CA LEU A 457 -3.80 -17.12 7.41
C LEU A 457 -3.77 -18.18 8.52
N LEU A 458 -2.95 -17.98 9.55
CA LEU A 458 -2.87 -18.91 10.68
C LEU A 458 -4.14 -18.92 11.52
N HIS A 459 -4.77 -17.75 11.71
CA HIS A 459 -6.04 -17.67 12.44
C HIS A 459 -7.13 -18.50 11.75
N GLU A 460 -7.30 -18.32 10.43
CA GLU A 460 -8.26 -19.09 9.63
C GLU A 460 -7.92 -20.58 9.62
N GLY A 461 -6.65 -20.93 9.36
CA GLY A 461 -6.22 -22.34 9.34
C GLY A 461 -6.47 -23.07 10.65
N LEU A 462 -6.32 -22.39 11.79
CA LEU A 462 -6.65 -22.92 13.12
C LEU A 462 -8.16 -23.09 13.37
N GLN A 463 -9.02 -22.43 12.59
CA GLN A 463 -10.46 -22.69 12.58
C GLN A 463 -10.85 -23.86 11.67
N GLY A 464 -9.90 -24.46 10.94
CA GLY A 464 -10.16 -25.45 9.91
C GLY A 464 -10.72 -24.85 8.62
N SER A 465 -10.62 -23.53 8.48
CA SER A 465 -10.91 -22.80 7.25
C SER A 465 -9.58 -22.51 6.57
N TYR A 466 -9.34 -23.08 5.39
CA TYR A 466 -8.27 -22.57 4.54
C TYR A 466 -8.86 -21.45 3.69
N PRO A 467 -8.15 -20.34 3.48
CA PRO A 467 -8.69 -19.17 2.81
C PRO A 467 -9.40 -19.55 1.51
N ALA A 468 -10.60 -19.00 1.30
CA ALA A 468 -11.03 -18.70 -0.05
C ALA A 468 -10.14 -17.57 -0.60
N GLU A 469 -10.03 -17.42 -1.92
CA GLU A 469 -9.31 -16.33 -2.58
C GLU A 469 -9.45 -14.98 -1.82
N GLY A 470 -8.32 -14.30 -1.59
CA GLY A 470 -8.33 -12.89 -1.17
C GLY A 470 -8.13 -12.59 0.31
N ILE A 471 -7.59 -13.49 1.14
CA ILE A 471 -7.15 -13.10 2.51
C ILE A 471 -5.81 -12.36 2.51
N VAL A 472 -4.89 -12.80 1.64
CA VAL A 472 -3.57 -12.18 1.51
C VAL A 472 -3.76 -10.70 1.19
N SER A 473 -3.04 -9.83 1.90
CA SER A 473 -3.05 -8.39 1.67
C SER A 473 -4.43 -7.74 1.82
N MET A 474 -5.24 -8.20 2.78
CA MET A 474 -6.49 -7.54 3.20
C MET A 474 -6.52 -7.17 4.69
N VAL A 475 -5.58 -7.67 5.50
CA VAL A 475 -5.50 -7.41 6.94
C VAL A 475 -4.38 -6.42 7.23
N TYR A 476 -4.64 -5.46 8.11
CA TYR A 476 -3.70 -4.43 8.54
C TYR A 476 -3.04 -4.78 9.86
N GLY A 477 -1.77 -4.36 10.00
CA GLY A 477 -0.99 -4.63 11.19
C GLY A 477 -1.49 -3.88 12.44
N PRO A 478 -0.99 -4.26 13.63
CA PRO A 478 -1.30 -3.56 14.87
C PRO A 478 -0.77 -2.12 14.83
N TRP A 479 -1.62 -1.14 15.14
CA TRP A 479 -1.32 0.30 14.96
C TRP A 479 -0.01 0.76 15.60
N SER A 480 0.22 0.36 16.85
CA SER A 480 1.14 1.07 17.74
C SER A 480 1.79 0.13 18.75
N LEU A 481 3.05 0.42 19.10
CA LEU A 481 3.84 -0.38 20.04
C LEU A 481 3.60 0.07 21.49
N LYS A 482 2.37 -0.08 22.01
CA LYS A 482 2.02 0.40 23.36
C LYS A 482 2.63 -0.42 24.50
N LYS A 483 3.03 -1.67 24.25
CA LYS A 483 3.53 -2.58 25.29
C LYS A 483 4.62 -3.49 24.73
N ASN A 484 5.78 -3.48 25.39
CA ASN A 484 6.80 -4.50 25.18
C ASN A 484 6.50 -5.74 26.02
N SER A 485 6.73 -6.92 25.43
CA SER A 485 6.85 -8.14 26.23
C SER A 485 8.25 -8.23 26.85
N SER A 486 8.32 -8.48 28.15
CA SER A 486 9.57 -8.46 28.92
C SER A 486 9.86 -9.76 29.68
N SER A 487 9.00 -10.77 29.53
CA SER A 487 9.19 -12.07 30.17
C SER A 487 8.63 -13.18 29.29
N GLU A 488 9.20 -14.38 29.43
CA GLU A 488 8.54 -15.62 29.00
C GLU A 488 7.16 -15.72 29.64
N ILE A 489 6.17 -16.16 28.87
CA ILE A 489 4.79 -16.33 29.34
C ILE A 489 4.32 -17.72 28.97
N GLU A 490 3.65 -18.37 29.91
CA GLU A 490 3.01 -19.65 29.67
C GLU A 490 1.48 -19.48 29.75
N ILE A 491 0.79 -19.97 28.73
CA ILE A 491 -0.67 -19.87 28.58
C ILE A 491 -1.31 -21.26 28.44
N SER A 492 -2.57 -21.39 28.84
CA SER A 492 -3.35 -22.60 28.59
C SER A 492 -3.74 -22.70 27.11
N THR A 493 -3.58 -23.87 26.51
CA THR A 493 -4.05 -24.17 25.15
C THR A 493 -5.57 -24.00 25.03
N GLU A 494 -6.33 -24.28 26.09
CA GLU A 494 -7.78 -24.11 26.13
C GLU A 494 -8.18 -22.63 26.11
N ASP A 495 -7.53 -21.81 26.94
CA ASP A 495 -7.78 -20.35 26.97
C ASP A 495 -7.44 -19.72 25.63
N PHE A 496 -6.34 -20.18 25.00
CA PHE A 496 -5.91 -19.68 23.70
C PHE A 496 -6.86 -20.12 22.59
N SER A 497 -7.28 -21.39 22.56
CA SER A 497 -8.30 -21.87 21.62
C SER A 497 -9.61 -21.10 21.75
N THR A 498 -9.96 -20.64 22.95
CA THR A 498 -11.13 -19.79 23.19
C THR A 498 -10.97 -18.42 22.55
N LEU A 499 -9.78 -17.81 22.64
CA LEU A 499 -9.47 -16.56 21.92
C LEU A 499 -9.61 -16.75 20.41
N LEU A 500 -9.05 -17.82 19.84
CA LEU A 500 -9.03 -18.05 18.39
C LEU A 500 -10.44 -18.22 17.78
N ARG A 501 -11.41 -18.72 18.54
CA ARG A 501 -12.82 -18.78 18.10
C ARG A 501 -13.52 -17.42 18.06
N GLY A 502 -12.89 -16.40 18.62
CA GLY A 502 -13.36 -15.02 18.61
C GLY A 502 -12.92 -14.26 17.36
N ASN A 503 -13.34 -13.00 17.27
CA ASN A 503 -12.83 -12.10 16.26
C ASN A 503 -11.50 -11.49 16.73
N LEU A 504 -10.43 -11.70 15.96
CA LEU A 504 -9.11 -11.14 16.26
C LEU A 504 -8.90 -9.76 15.61
N TYR A 505 -9.83 -9.34 14.74
CA TYR A 505 -9.71 -8.09 13.99
C TYR A 505 -10.84 -7.12 14.32
N THR A 506 -10.57 -5.82 14.19
CA THR A 506 -11.60 -4.79 14.13
C THR A 506 -11.39 -4.07 12.81
N ASP A 507 -12.39 -4.05 11.91
CA ASP A 507 -12.28 -3.41 10.59
C ASP A 507 -11.02 -3.82 9.82
N ASN A 508 -10.76 -5.13 9.76
CA ASN A 508 -9.56 -5.75 9.18
C ASN A 508 -8.22 -5.37 9.83
N GLN A 509 -8.23 -4.73 11.00
CA GLN A 509 -7.03 -4.38 11.75
C GLN A 509 -6.74 -5.39 12.87
N ILE A 510 -5.49 -5.86 12.95
CA ILE A 510 -4.99 -6.66 14.07
C ILE A 510 -4.94 -5.80 15.34
N GLN A 511 -5.51 -6.30 16.44
CA GLN A 511 -5.45 -5.62 17.73
C GLN A 511 -4.04 -5.69 18.32
N GLU A 512 -3.62 -4.63 19.02
CA GLU A 512 -2.31 -4.56 19.67
C GLU A 512 -2.13 -5.62 20.78
N THR A 513 -3.21 -5.92 21.51
CA THR A 513 -3.19 -6.88 22.62
C THR A 513 -4.47 -7.69 22.74
N TYR A 514 -4.34 -8.90 23.27
CA TYR A 514 -5.42 -9.87 23.44
C TYR A 514 -5.45 -10.42 24.86
N LYS A 515 -6.65 -10.65 25.39
CA LYS A 515 -6.83 -11.30 26.69
C LYS A 515 -6.94 -12.81 26.50
N VAL A 516 -6.05 -13.56 27.15
CA VAL A 516 -6.01 -15.02 27.14
C VAL A 516 -6.05 -15.53 28.58
N GLY A 517 -7.22 -15.99 29.01
CA GLY A 517 -7.47 -16.31 30.42
C GLY A 517 -7.21 -15.09 31.33
N ASN A 518 -6.21 -15.21 32.20
CA ASN A 518 -5.75 -14.13 33.10
C ASN A 518 -4.55 -13.34 32.56
N GLN A 519 -4.04 -13.68 31.38
CA GLN A 519 -2.90 -13.02 30.75
C GLN A 519 -3.37 -12.01 29.69
N THR A 520 -2.49 -11.05 29.38
CA THR A 520 -2.64 -10.15 28.24
C THR A 520 -1.43 -10.27 27.35
N LEU A 521 -1.63 -10.83 26.16
CA LEU A 521 -0.60 -11.05 25.15
C LEU A 521 -0.58 -9.90 24.15
N THR A 522 0.59 -9.59 23.58
CA THR A 522 0.68 -8.74 22.39
C THR A 522 0.30 -9.52 21.13
N SER A 523 -0.02 -8.83 20.03
CA SER A 523 -0.22 -9.47 18.71
C SER A 523 0.96 -10.37 18.31
N THR A 524 2.19 -9.95 18.57
CA THR A 524 3.42 -10.72 18.34
C THR A 524 3.41 -12.05 19.09
N GLN A 525 3.02 -12.03 20.37
CA GLN A 525 2.93 -13.24 21.18
C GLN A 525 1.80 -14.15 20.71
N VAL A 526 0.69 -13.58 20.24
CA VAL A 526 -0.40 -14.35 19.62
C VAL A 526 0.07 -15.00 18.32
N LEU A 527 0.82 -14.32 17.45
CA LEU A 527 1.39 -14.89 16.22
C LEU A 527 2.29 -16.09 16.51
N TYR A 528 3.18 -15.97 17.52
CA TYR A 528 4.02 -17.09 17.97
C TYR A 528 3.17 -18.28 18.44
N ALA A 529 2.20 -18.02 19.32
CA ALA A 529 1.35 -19.05 19.90
C ALA A 529 0.46 -19.73 18.83
N MET A 530 -0.04 -19.00 17.83
CA MET A 530 -0.76 -19.56 16.69
C MET A 530 0.14 -20.49 15.88
N SER A 531 1.34 -20.03 15.54
CA SER A 531 2.32 -20.83 14.78
C SER A 531 2.67 -22.12 15.51
N TYR A 532 2.92 -22.03 16.82
CA TYR A 532 3.22 -23.20 17.66
C TYR A 532 2.05 -24.17 17.74
N LEU A 533 0.83 -23.66 17.98
CA LEU A 533 -0.37 -24.49 18.06
C LEU A 533 -0.69 -25.17 16.73
N PHE A 534 -0.50 -24.47 15.61
CA PHE A 534 -0.71 -25.02 14.27
C PHE A 534 0.23 -26.19 14.02
N VAL A 535 1.53 -26.01 14.27
CA VAL A 535 2.54 -27.07 14.11
C VAL A 535 2.26 -28.26 15.04
N LEU A 536 1.87 -28.04 16.30
CA LEU A 536 1.48 -29.12 17.20
C LEU A 536 0.32 -29.95 16.64
N GLY A 537 -0.70 -29.29 16.09
CA GLY A 537 -1.84 -29.94 15.44
C GLY A 537 -1.40 -30.79 14.26
N GLN A 538 -0.54 -30.27 13.40
CA GLN A 538 0.01 -30.98 12.23
C GLN A 538 0.86 -32.21 12.60
N GLU A 539 1.57 -32.14 13.73
CA GLU A 539 2.38 -33.25 14.23
C GLU A 539 1.57 -34.25 15.09
N GLY A 540 0.26 -34.03 15.25
CA GLY A 540 -0.61 -34.88 16.08
C GLY A 540 -0.26 -34.85 17.57
N VAL A 541 0.36 -33.77 18.04
CA VAL A 541 0.80 -33.58 19.42
C VAL A 541 -0.19 -32.68 20.16
N SER A 542 -0.65 -33.13 21.33
CA SER A 542 -1.48 -32.33 22.23
C SER A 542 -0.66 -31.83 23.42
N MET A 543 -0.75 -30.54 23.73
CA MET A 543 -0.17 -29.95 24.94
C MET A 543 -1.21 -29.11 25.67
N ASP A 544 -1.20 -29.16 27.00
CA ASP A 544 -2.10 -28.36 27.84
C ASP A 544 -1.68 -26.88 27.90
N ARG A 545 -0.39 -26.59 27.68
CA ARG A 545 0.21 -25.28 27.85
C ARG A 545 1.17 -24.96 26.72
N ILE A 546 1.22 -23.68 26.33
CA ILE A 546 2.13 -23.12 25.33
C ILE A 546 3.07 -22.17 26.06
N THR A 547 4.38 -22.37 25.90
CA THR A 547 5.41 -21.44 26.38
C THR A 547 5.80 -20.50 25.26
N ILE A 548 5.54 -19.21 25.46
CA ILE A 548 5.91 -18.13 24.55
C ILE A 548 7.22 -17.53 25.05
N PRO A 549 8.30 -17.55 24.26
CA PRO A 549 9.59 -17.02 24.68
C PRO A 549 9.52 -15.51 24.91
N GLN A 550 10.47 -14.99 25.69
CA GLN A 550 10.67 -13.55 25.79
C GLN A 550 11.01 -12.99 24.39
N THR A 551 10.26 -11.98 23.95
CA THR A 551 10.45 -11.38 22.63
C THR A 551 10.06 -9.91 22.63
N GLN A 552 10.76 -9.09 21.85
CA GLN A 552 10.34 -7.73 21.55
C GLN A 552 9.06 -7.77 20.73
N SER A 553 8.23 -6.73 20.85
CA SER A 553 6.91 -6.73 20.22
C SER A 553 6.93 -6.21 18.78
N ALA A 554 8.07 -5.76 18.28
CA ALA A 554 8.24 -5.25 16.92
C ALA A 554 9.38 -5.97 16.17
N PRO A 555 9.25 -6.16 14.84
CA PRO A 555 10.34 -6.64 13.98
C PRO A 555 11.44 -5.57 13.82
N LEU A 556 12.58 -5.93 13.25
CA LEU A 556 13.69 -4.98 13.01
C LEU A 556 13.28 -3.85 12.05
N THR A 557 12.41 -4.15 11.08
CA THR A 557 11.86 -3.18 10.12
C THR A 557 11.17 -1.99 10.81
N TYR A 558 10.61 -2.18 12.01
CA TYR A 558 10.02 -1.08 12.78
C TYR A 558 11.03 0.02 13.10
N GLY A 559 12.20 -0.34 13.63
CA GLY A 559 13.25 0.65 13.95
C GLY A 559 13.81 1.34 12.71
N ILE A 560 13.93 0.60 11.59
CA ILE A 560 14.38 1.17 10.31
C ILE A 560 13.35 2.17 9.77
N LEU A 561 12.06 1.87 9.90
CA LEU A 561 10.99 2.80 9.54
C LEU A 561 11.01 4.06 10.43
N GLU A 562 11.30 3.94 11.73
CA GLU A 562 11.48 5.11 12.61
C GLU A 562 12.65 5.99 12.14
N ASP A 563 13.80 5.40 11.78
CA ASP A 563 14.96 6.13 11.22
C ASP A 563 14.64 6.81 9.87
N LEU A 564 13.70 6.23 9.13
CA LEU A 564 13.14 6.73 7.89
C LEU A 564 12.09 7.85 8.07
N GLY A 565 11.74 8.18 9.32
CA GLY A 565 10.79 9.24 9.68
C GLY A 565 9.34 8.77 9.90
N CYS A 566 9.10 7.46 9.92
CA CYS A 566 7.80 6.85 10.16
C CYS A 566 7.59 6.63 11.67
N THR A 567 6.91 7.56 12.34
CA THR A 567 6.71 7.51 13.80
C THR A 567 5.64 6.50 14.19
N ASP A 568 5.97 5.59 15.12
CA ASP A 568 5.07 4.58 15.71
C ASP A 568 4.28 3.80 14.65
N CYS A 569 4.96 3.31 13.61
CA CYS A 569 4.35 2.59 12.49
C CYS A 569 4.57 1.08 12.55
N LEU A 570 4.12 0.49 13.65
CA LEU A 570 4.11 -0.95 13.83
C LEU A 570 3.21 -1.65 12.80
N ASP A 571 2.13 -0.99 12.38
CA ASP A 571 1.20 -1.47 11.36
C ASP A 571 1.92 -1.68 10.02
N THR A 572 2.65 -0.66 9.58
CA THR A 572 3.46 -0.72 8.36
C THR A 572 4.59 -1.74 8.52
N ALA A 573 5.29 -1.77 9.66
CA ALA A 573 6.35 -2.74 9.90
C ALA A 573 5.87 -4.21 9.78
N TRP A 574 4.60 -4.47 10.13
CA TRP A 574 3.96 -5.79 10.02
C TRP A 574 3.42 -6.11 8.63
N SER A 575 3.23 -5.11 7.77
CA SER A 575 2.68 -5.27 6.42
C SER A 575 3.76 -5.37 5.32
N LEU A 576 5.02 -5.07 5.66
CA LEU A 576 6.14 -5.16 4.72
C LEU A 576 6.45 -6.60 4.31
N LYS A 577 6.68 -6.81 3.02
CA LYS A 577 7.26 -8.04 2.47
C LYS A 577 7.91 -7.80 1.09
N PRO A 578 8.87 -8.66 0.67
CA PRO A 578 9.41 -8.63 -0.68
C PRO A 578 8.32 -8.79 -1.74
N ALA A 579 8.44 -8.08 -2.87
CA ALA A 579 7.66 -8.37 -4.07
C ALA A 579 8.44 -9.35 -4.94
N ARG A 580 8.09 -10.63 -4.87
CA ARG A 580 8.67 -11.71 -5.69
C ARG A 580 7.98 -11.73 -7.05
N PHE A 581 8.76 -11.67 -8.11
CA PHE A 581 8.27 -11.81 -9.47
C PHE A 581 7.71 -13.22 -9.66
N GLN A 582 6.46 -13.30 -10.12
CA GLN A 582 5.77 -14.55 -10.41
C GLN A 582 6.13 -15.02 -11.83
N ASP A 583 6.17 -16.34 -12.03
CA ASP A 583 6.59 -17.00 -13.28
C ASP A 583 5.53 -17.00 -14.39
#